data_AF-A0A8H8D8J3-F1
#
_entry.id   AF-A0A8H8D8J3-F1
#
_cell.length_a   1.000
_cell.length_b   1.000
_cell.length_c   1.000
_cell.angle_alpha   90.00
_cell.angle_beta   90.00
_cell.angle_gamma   90.00
#
_symmetry.space_group_name_H-M   'P 1'
#
loop_
_entity.id
_entity.type
_entity.pdbx_description
1 polymer ?
#
loop_
_entity_poly.entity_id
_entity_poly.type
_entity_poly.pdbx_seq_one_letter_code
_entity_poly.pdbx_strand_id
1 'polypeptide(L)'
;MPVDRASWRNVWLYEASTGNLLGGTHQNGSMTGANLLSILDGILLAVDDQWSVKHRDSGITIGPTNAALQPGEYDIYCQSSIRVNNEPWVARLISHCVSGQVDAFRDGVRARDGKCVVSGVVNIRAPWNTWSGFEAVHIFPLACESIWMEFNYGRWITDMDSTTGDSGINSIQNGLVLQGGLHTDFDNYLFSINPDDGYKITYFGPDPFGLDGRILDPVCRNPQDPHRVSDALLRWHFRQAVLANMRGVGEPIFEHDFPPGTDMLAELRNEPEPYGKQRFEMELFSRLKNGAPKSTPQSKNSIR
;
A
#
# COMPACT_ATOMS: atom_id res chain seq x y z
N MET A 1 4.41 -4.18 -22.10
CA MET A 1 3.01 -4.15 -21.62
C MET A 1 3.07 -4.43 -20.13
N PRO A 2 2.42 -3.62 -19.27
CA PRO A 2 2.35 -3.91 -17.85
C PRO A 2 1.79 -5.33 -17.64
N VAL A 3 2.32 -6.05 -16.65
CA VAL A 3 1.76 -7.36 -16.28
C VAL A 3 0.34 -7.12 -15.76
N ASP A 4 -0.64 -7.75 -16.40
CA ASP A 4 -2.04 -7.69 -15.98
C ASP A 4 -2.21 -8.50 -14.69
N ARG A 5 -2.66 -7.86 -13.61
CA ARG A 5 -2.93 -8.51 -12.30
C ARG A 5 -4.00 -9.58 -12.41
N ALA A 6 -4.85 -9.54 -13.44
CA ALA A 6 -5.82 -10.61 -13.70
C ALA A 6 -5.16 -11.95 -14.05
N SER A 7 -3.94 -11.94 -14.60
CA SER A 7 -3.27 -13.14 -15.15
C SER A 7 -3.01 -14.25 -14.12
N TRP A 8 -2.88 -13.90 -12.84
CA TRP A 8 -2.63 -14.86 -11.77
C TRP A 8 -3.81 -15.06 -10.82
N ARG A 9 -4.97 -14.43 -11.07
CA ARG A 9 -6.12 -14.61 -10.19
C ARG A 9 -6.55 -16.06 -10.14
N ASN A 10 -7.05 -16.46 -8.98
CA ASN A 10 -7.67 -17.77 -8.77
C ASN A 10 -9.06 -17.66 -8.12
N VAL A 11 -9.52 -16.43 -7.87
CA VAL A 11 -10.87 -16.09 -7.43
C VAL A 11 -11.40 -14.99 -8.35
N TRP A 12 -12.59 -15.21 -8.92
CA TRP A 12 -13.24 -14.25 -9.82
C TRP A 12 -14.63 -13.90 -9.32
N LEU A 13 -14.99 -12.62 -9.45
CA LEU A 13 -16.23 -12.05 -8.94
C LEU A 13 -17.09 -11.56 -10.10
N TYR A 14 -18.30 -12.10 -10.21
CA TYR A 14 -19.24 -11.78 -11.27
C TYR A 14 -20.54 -11.21 -10.71
N GLU A 15 -21.17 -10.32 -11.46
CA GLU A 15 -22.56 -9.95 -11.22
C GLU A 15 -23.47 -11.07 -11.76
N ALA A 16 -24.26 -11.69 -10.87
CA ALA A 16 -25.02 -12.89 -11.20
C ALA A 16 -26.11 -12.66 -12.28
N SER A 17 -26.66 -11.44 -12.36
CA SER A 17 -27.74 -11.10 -13.29
C SER A 17 -27.26 -10.85 -14.71
N THR A 18 -26.03 -10.38 -14.89
CA THR A 18 -25.46 -9.97 -16.19
C THR A 18 -24.32 -10.87 -16.65
N GLY A 19 -23.67 -11.59 -15.73
CA GLY A 19 -22.42 -12.31 -16.00
C GLY A 19 -21.20 -11.40 -16.14
N ASN A 20 -21.33 -10.10 -15.85
CA ASN A 20 -20.22 -9.15 -15.96
C ASN A 20 -19.16 -9.44 -14.89
N LEU A 21 -17.89 -9.42 -15.30
CA LEU A 21 -16.76 -9.48 -14.37
C LEU A 21 -16.66 -8.16 -13.60
N LEU A 22 -16.83 -8.24 -12.27
CA LEU A 22 -16.69 -7.10 -11.37
C LEU A 22 -15.24 -6.96 -10.88
N GLY A 23 -14.53 -8.09 -10.78
CA GLY A 23 -13.21 -8.13 -10.17
C GLY A 23 -12.74 -9.54 -9.84
N GLY A 24 -11.71 -9.64 -9.01
CA GLY A 24 -11.19 -10.92 -8.53
C GLY A 24 -9.85 -10.77 -7.84
N THR A 25 -9.31 -11.82 -7.24
CA THR A 25 -8.02 -11.76 -6.54
C THR A 25 -7.26 -13.05 -6.74
N HIS A 26 -5.95 -13.02 -6.49
CA HIS A 26 -5.26 -14.22 -6.07
C HIS A 26 -5.47 -14.39 -4.56
N GLN A 27 -5.70 -15.62 -4.11
CA GLN A 27 -5.68 -15.96 -2.69
C GLN A 27 -4.74 -17.13 -2.44
N ASN A 28 -3.87 -17.00 -1.44
CA ASN A 28 -2.86 -17.99 -1.07
C ASN A 28 -3.31 -18.91 0.09
N GLY A 29 -4.59 -18.88 0.46
CA GLY A 29 -5.19 -19.72 1.49
C GLY A 29 -5.60 -18.98 2.78
N SER A 30 -5.15 -17.74 3.00
CA SER A 30 -5.51 -16.98 4.22
C SER A 30 -6.78 -16.14 4.12
N MET A 31 -7.30 -15.94 2.90
CA MET A 31 -8.52 -15.17 2.67
C MET A 31 -9.72 -15.99 3.09
N THR A 32 -10.54 -15.45 3.99
CA THR A 32 -11.75 -16.12 4.50
C THR A 32 -13.01 -15.51 3.90
N GLY A 33 -14.15 -16.19 4.10
CA GLY A 33 -15.46 -15.64 3.76
C GLY A 33 -15.73 -14.29 4.47
N ALA A 34 -15.37 -14.18 5.75
CA ALA A 34 -15.48 -12.91 6.48
C ALA A 34 -14.64 -11.79 5.84
N ASN A 35 -13.42 -12.10 5.42
CA ASN A 35 -12.56 -11.11 4.78
C ASN A 35 -13.09 -10.67 3.42
N LEU A 36 -13.51 -11.63 2.59
CA LEU A 36 -14.07 -11.32 1.28
C LEU A 36 -15.28 -10.40 1.42
N LEU A 37 -16.23 -10.75 2.29
CA LEU A 37 -17.43 -9.95 2.50
C LEU A 37 -17.11 -8.54 3.01
N SER A 38 -16.16 -8.40 3.94
CA SER A 38 -15.71 -7.09 4.44
C SER A 38 -15.06 -6.23 3.35
N ILE A 39 -14.26 -6.84 2.47
CA ILE A 39 -13.64 -6.17 1.33
C ILE A 39 -14.71 -5.71 0.33
N LEU A 40 -15.66 -6.59 0.01
CA LEU A 40 -16.74 -6.29 -0.92
C LEU A 40 -17.59 -5.12 -0.42
N ASP A 41 -18.01 -5.16 0.85
CA ASP A 41 -18.87 -4.15 1.47
C ASP A 41 -18.16 -2.80 1.64
N GLY A 42 -16.95 -2.82 2.21
CA GLY A 42 -16.28 -1.59 2.63
C GLY A 42 -15.48 -0.91 1.52
N ILE A 43 -15.09 -1.63 0.47
CA ILE A 43 -14.12 -1.15 -0.51
C ILE A 43 -14.55 -1.36 -1.96
N LEU A 44 -14.89 -2.59 -2.35
CA LEU A 44 -15.01 -2.92 -3.77
C LEU A 44 -16.37 -2.55 -4.36
N LEU A 45 -17.46 -2.78 -3.62
CA LEU A 45 -18.82 -2.54 -4.10
C LEU A 45 -19.34 -1.20 -3.56
N ALA A 46 -20.08 -0.49 -4.40
CA ALA A 46 -20.78 0.74 -4.07
C ALA A 46 -22.30 0.51 -4.27
N VAL A 47 -22.88 -0.30 -3.40
CA VAL A 47 -24.25 -0.80 -3.51
C VAL A 47 -25.01 -0.49 -2.21
N ASP A 48 -26.17 0.15 -2.34
CA ASP A 48 -27.00 0.60 -1.20
C ASP A 48 -28.09 -0.43 -0.82
N ASP A 49 -28.01 -1.64 -1.37
CA ASP A 49 -29.01 -2.70 -1.29
C ASP A 49 -28.41 -3.99 -0.71
N GLN A 50 -29.26 -4.93 -0.31
CA GLN A 50 -28.83 -6.23 0.18
C GLN A 50 -28.27 -7.08 -0.97
N TRP A 51 -27.09 -7.64 -0.74
CA TRP A 51 -26.43 -8.54 -1.68
C TRP A 51 -25.95 -9.82 -0.97
N SER A 52 -25.69 -10.85 -1.77
CA SER A 52 -25.11 -12.10 -1.28
C SER A 52 -24.13 -12.67 -2.31
N VAL A 53 -23.21 -13.51 -1.86
CA VAL A 53 -22.20 -14.13 -2.72
C VAL A 53 -22.36 -15.64 -2.66
N LYS A 54 -22.32 -16.30 -3.81
CA LYS A 54 -22.26 -17.75 -3.88
C LYS A 54 -21.05 -18.19 -4.67
N HIS A 55 -20.42 -19.27 -4.23
CA HIS A 55 -19.47 -19.97 -5.07
C HIS A 55 -20.24 -20.67 -6.20
N ARG A 56 -19.88 -20.40 -7.46
CA ARG A 56 -20.65 -20.79 -8.64
C ARG A 56 -20.82 -22.30 -8.75
N ASP A 57 -19.73 -23.05 -8.62
CA ASP A 57 -19.74 -24.50 -8.85
C ASP A 57 -20.46 -25.28 -7.74
N SER A 58 -20.29 -24.85 -6.48
CA SER A 58 -20.89 -25.55 -5.33
C SER A 58 -22.26 -25.01 -4.93
N GLY A 59 -22.62 -23.82 -5.42
CA GLY A 59 -23.84 -23.11 -5.01
C GLY A 59 -23.85 -22.64 -3.55
N ILE A 60 -22.74 -22.81 -2.82
CA ILE A 60 -22.63 -22.48 -1.40
C ILE A 60 -22.62 -20.96 -1.23
N THR A 61 -23.55 -20.46 -0.43
CA THR A 61 -23.56 -19.05 0.00
C THR A 61 -22.41 -18.78 0.95
N ILE A 62 -21.64 -17.74 0.65
CA ILE A 62 -20.52 -17.31 1.48
C ILE A 62 -21.06 -16.48 2.64
N GLY A 63 -20.81 -16.97 3.86
CA GLY A 63 -21.10 -16.26 5.10
C GLY A 63 -19.84 -15.67 5.74
N PRO A 64 -20.00 -14.81 6.77
CA PRO A 64 -18.89 -14.20 7.50
C PRO A 64 -18.22 -15.21 8.44
N THR A 65 -17.51 -16.15 7.85
CA THR A 65 -16.84 -17.25 8.57
C THR A 65 -15.34 -17.19 8.37
N ASN A 66 -14.59 -17.82 9.29
CA ASN A 66 -13.14 -17.99 9.19
C ASN A 66 -12.73 -19.15 8.28
N ALA A 67 -13.67 -19.75 7.55
CA ALA A 67 -13.34 -20.77 6.57
C ALA A 67 -12.57 -20.12 5.41
N ALA A 68 -11.45 -20.74 5.04
CA ALA A 68 -10.68 -20.33 3.88
C ALA A 68 -11.56 -20.37 2.63
N LEU A 69 -11.46 -19.32 1.83
CA LEU A 69 -12.12 -19.24 0.54
C LEU A 69 -11.58 -20.35 -0.37
N GLN A 70 -12.39 -20.82 -1.31
CA GLN A 70 -11.91 -21.75 -2.33
C GLN A 70 -11.51 -20.95 -3.57
N PRO A 71 -10.48 -21.37 -4.32
CA PRO A 71 -10.30 -20.88 -5.67
C PRO A 71 -11.55 -21.20 -6.52
N GLY A 72 -11.94 -20.28 -7.40
CA GLY A 72 -13.11 -20.46 -8.26
C GLY A 72 -13.85 -19.17 -8.58
N GLU A 73 -14.98 -19.33 -9.22
CA GLU A 73 -15.86 -18.24 -9.62
C GLU A 73 -16.95 -18.01 -8.57
N TYR A 74 -17.25 -16.75 -8.32
CA TYR A 74 -18.22 -16.33 -7.32
C TYR A 74 -19.21 -15.36 -7.94
N ASP A 75 -20.50 -15.65 -7.75
CA ASP A 75 -21.60 -14.87 -8.25
C ASP A 75 -22.18 -13.99 -7.14
N ILE A 76 -22.21 -12.68 -7.38
CA ILE A 76 -22.79 -11.67 -6.49
C ILE A 76 -24.22 -11.40 -6.95
N TYR A 77 -25.17 -11.72 -6.08
CA TYR A 77 -26.59 -11.50 -6.30
C TYR A 77 -27.03 -10.24 -5.58
N CYS A 78 -27.64 -9.32 -6.33
CA CYS A 78 -28.24 -8.09 -5.85
C CYS A 78 -29.54 -7.83 -6.65
N GLN A 79 -30.55 -7.20 -6.03
CA GLN A 79 -31.78 -6.85 -6.75
C GLN A 79 -31.59 -5.60 -7.61
N SER A 80 -30.81 -4.64 -7.10
CA SER A 80 -30.38 -3.46 -7.84
C SER A 80 -29.07 -3.71 -8.62
N SER A 81 -28.70 -2.76 -9.48
CA SER A 81 -27.45 -2.84 -10.23
C SER A 81 -26.23 -2.73 -9.31
N ILE A 82 -25.25 -3.62 -9.52
CA ILE A 82 -24.00 -3.56 -8.77
C ILE A 82 -23.07 -2.54 -9.41
N ARG A 83 -22.59 -1.59 -8.60
CA ARG A 83 -21.53 -0.66 -9.01
C ARG A 83 -20.24 -1.04 -8.33
N VAL A 84 -19.16 -1.12 -9.11
CA VAL A 84 -17.81 -1.26 -8.56
C VAL A 84 -17.28 0.12 -8.22
N ASN A 85 -16.62 0.24 -7.08
CA ASN A 85 -16.06 1.49 -6.59
C ASN A 85 -15.06 2.10 -7.60
N ASN A 86 -15.32 3.34 -8.02
CA ASN A 86 -14.48 4.12 -8.94
C ASN A 86 -13.56 5.13 -8.21
N GLU A 87 -13.25 4.89 -6.93
CA GLU A 87 -12.27 5.71 -6.23
C GLU A 87 -10.92 5.66 -6.95
N PRO A 88 -10.26 6.82 -7.19
CA PRO A 88 -8.96 6.84 -7.82
C PRO A 88 -7.94 6.01 -7.03
N TRP A 89 -7.14 5.25 -7.77
CA TRP A 89 -5.98 4.58 -7.21
C TRP A 89 -4.76 5.51 -7.24
N VAL A 90 -3.98 5.54 -6.15
CA VAL A 90 -2.76 6.36 -6.04
C VAL A 90 -1.57 5.55 -6.52
N ALA A 91 -1.15 5.83 -7.76
CA ALA A 91 0.06 5.29 -8.36
C ALA A 91 1.30 5.63 -7.53
N ARG A 92 2.27 4.72 -7.49
CA ARG A 92 3.54 4.91 -6.79
C ARG A 92 4.73 4.88 -7.73
N LEU A 93 5.78 5.55 -7.27
CA LEU A 93 7.16 5.28 -7.67
C LEU A 93 7.79 4.43 -6.58
N ILE A 94 8.65 3.46 -6.93
CA ILE A 94 9.49 2.83 -5.91
C ILE A 94 10.27 3.93 -5.20
N SER A 95 9.98 4.10 -3.92
CA SER A 95 10.49 5.22 -3.14
C SER A 95 11.93 4.95 -2.70
N HIS A 96 12.90 5.03 -3.61
CA HIS A 96 14.31 5.12 -3.24
C HIS A 96 14.67 6.60 -2.98
N CYS A 97 14.18 7.18 -1.88
CA CYS A 97 14.52 8.57 -1.55
C CYS A 97 15.97 8.67 -1.05
N VAL A 98 16.84 9.22 -1.91
CA VAL A 98 18.22 9.61 -1.61
C VAL A 98 18.24 11.10 -1.23
N SER A 99 17.75 11.48 -0.04
CA SER A 99 18.02 12.83 0.50
C SER A 99 18.09 12.88 2.02
N GLY A 100 18.90 13.82 2.54
CA GLY A 100 19.25 13.92 3.97
C GLY A 100 18.24 14.62 4.89
N GLN A 101 17.01 14.90 4.43
CA GLN A 101 15.90 15.27 5.34
C GLN A 101 15.22 14.02 5.95
N VAL A 102 15.53 12.85 5.39
CA VAL A 102 14.97 11.55 5.76
C VAL A 102 15.66 10.96 6.99
N ASP A 103 16.64 11.64 7.60
CA ASP A 103 17.41 11.09 8.72
C ASP A 103 16.55 10.82 9.95
N ALA A 104 15.71 11.77 10.40
CA ALA A 104 14.89 11.57 11.60
C ALA A 104 13.78 10.52 11.42
N PHE A 105 13.06 10.56 10.29
CA PHE A 105 12.07 9.55 9.93
C PHE A 105 12.70 8.15 9.87
N ARG A 106 13.77 8.01 9.07
CA ARG A 106 14.46 6.74 8.85
C ARG A 106 14.99 6.20 10.16
N ASP A 107 15.71 7.02 10.92
CA ASP A 107 16.36 6.58 12.15
C ASP A 107 15.32 6.27 13.24
N GLY A 108 14.22 7.01 13.30
CA GLY A 108 13.10 6.74 14.21
C GLY A 108 12.37 5.43 13.88
N VAL A 109 11.99 5.22 12.62
CA VAL A 109 11.36 3.96 12.16
C VAL A 109 12.29 2.76 12.39
N ARG A 110 13.59 2.93 12.11
CA ARG A 110 14.62 1.93 12.37
C ARG A 110 14.77 1.61 13.85
N ALA A 111 14.81 2.62 14.71
CA ALA A 111 14.90 2.46 16.15
C ALA A 111 13.67 1.75 16.73
N ARG A 112 12.47 2.07 16.22
CA ARG A 112 11.22 1.43 16.61
C ARG A 112 11.19 -0.04 16.20
N ASP A 113 11.49 -0.34 14.94
CA ASP A 113 11.20 -1.66 14.38
C ASP A 113 12.33 -2.68 14.56
N GLY A 114 13.59 -2.29 14.26
CA GLY A 114 14.78 -3.15 14.39
C GLY A 114 14.81 -4.42 13.51
N LYS A 115 13.75 -4.71 12.75
CA LYS A 115 13.56 -5.92 11.94
C LYS A 115 12.63 -5.62 10.78
N CYS A 116 12.56 -6.53 9.81
CA CYS A 116 11.47 -6.49 8.84
C CYS A 116 10.17 -6.91 9.52
N VAL A 117 9.22 -5.98 9.66
CA VAL A 117 8.02 -6.17 10.48
C VAL A 117 6.96 -7.08 9.85
N VAL A 118 7.08 -7.36 8.55
CA VAL A 118 6.18 -8.27 7.83
C VAL A 118 6.74 -9.68 7.75
N SER A 119 8.05 -9.83 7.52
CA SER A 119 8.71 -11.14 7.44
C SER A 119 9.25 -11.63 8.79
N GLY A 120 9.33 -10.76 9.80
CA GLY A 120 9.89 -11.04 11.12
C GLY A 120 11.42 -11.19 11.13
N VAL A 121 12.09 -11.04 9.98
CA VAL A 121 13.55 -11.20 9.90
C VAL A 121 14.24 -10.08 10.67
N VAL A 122 14.91 -10.45 11.76
CA VAL A 122 15.64 -9.53 12.63
C VAL A 122 16.90 -9.00 11.93
N ASN A 123 17.10 -7.68 11.95
CA ASN A 123 18.37 -7.10 11.50
C ASN A 123 19.43 -7.25 12.60
N ILE A 124 20.14 -8.37 12.61
CA ILE A 124 21.23 -8.63 13.57
C ILE A 124 22.37 -7.62 13.49
N ARG A 125 22.46 -6.83 12.40
CA ARG A 125 23.51 -5.82 12.19
C ARG A 125 23.11 -4.41 12.63
N ALA A 126 21.87 -4.22 13.08
CA ALA A 126 21.37 -2.93 13.60
C ALA A 126 22.25 -2.33 14.72
N PRO A 127 22.84 -3.11 15.66
CA PRO A 127 23.73 -2.56 16.69
C PRO A 127 24.97 -1.84 16.16
N TRP A 128 25.43 -2.16 14.95
CA TRP A 128 26.54 -1.48 14.26
C TRP A 128 26.05 -0.46 13.24
N ASN A 129 24.81 0.02 13.38
CA ASN A 129 24.15 0.92 12.45
C ASN A 129 24.19 0.46 10.98
N THR A 130 24.22 -0.87 10.78
CA THR A 130 24.27 -1.46 9.44
C THR A 130 22.88 -1.93 9.04
N TRP A 131 22.34 -1.29 8.02
CA TRP A 131 20.97 -1.50 7.52
C TRP A 131 20.92 -2.05 6.10
N SER A 132 22.05 -2.56 5.59
CA SER A 132 22.10 -3.19 4.26
C SER A 132 21.05 -4.29 4.15
N GLY A 133 20.18 -4.19 3.14
CA GLY A 133 19.05 -5.10 2.90
C GLY A 133 17.75 -4.73 3.64
N PHE A 134 17.74 -3.68 4.46
CA PHE A 134 16.58 -3.19 5.20
C PHE A 134 16.32 -1.71 4.93
N GLU A 135 15.06 -1.36 4.69
CA GLU A 135 14.64 -0.05 4.25
C GLU A 135 13.51 0.47 5.15
N ALA A 136 13.59 1.75 5.53
CA ALA A 136 12.49 2.45 6.18
C ALA A 136 11.59 2.99 5.07
N VAL A 137 10.39 2.43 4.96
CA VAL A 137 9.46 2.68 3.86
C VAL A 137 8.28 3.50 4.37
N HIS A 138 7.71 4.36 3.51
CA HIS A 138 6.49 5.08 3.86
C HIS A 138 5.23 4.27 3.51
N ILE A 139 4.26 4.25 4.42
CA ILE A 139 2.95 3.64 4.18
C ILE A 139 2.14 4.48 3.21
N PHE A 140 2.12 5.80 3.37
CA PHE A 140 1.63 6.74 2.38
C PHE A 140 2.83 7.34 1.63
N PRO A 141 2.88 7.27 0.30
CA PRO A 141 4.10 7.54 -0.45
C PRO A 141 4.51 9.01 -0.37
N LEU A 142 5.79 9.25 -0.07
CA LEU A 142 6.35 10.61 0.06
C LEU A 142 6.19 11.43 -1.24
N ALA A 143 6.27 10.77 -2.40
CA ALA A 143 6.09 11.41 -3.71
C ALA A 143 4.67 11.96 -3.94
N CYS A 144 3.69 11.55 -3.12
CA CYS A 144 2.30 12.01 -3.18
C CYS A 144 1.96 13.07 -2.12
N GLU A 145 2.94 13.86 -1.67
CA GLU A 145 2.73 14.89 -0.63
C GLU A 145 1.63 15.91 -0.99
N SER A 146 1.44 16.21 -2.28
CA SER A 146 0.33 17.06 -2.72
C SER A 146 -1.04 16.47 -2.38
N ILE A 147 -1.24 15.17 -2.67
CA ILE A 147 -2.46 14.42 -2.33
C ILE A 147 -2.61 14.33 -0.81
N TRP A 148 -1.50 14.10 -0.09
CA TRP A 148 -1.46 14.09 1.36
C TRP A 148 -2.02 15.38 1.97
N MET A 149 -1.59 16.53 1.45
CA MET A 149 -2.05 17.84 1.90
C MET A 149 -3.49 18.13 1.46
N GLU A 150 -3.82 17.88 0.18
CA GLU A 150 -5.15 18.15 -0.40
C GLU A 150 -6.26 17.46 0.38
N PHE A 151 -6.07 16.18 0.70
CA PHE A 151 -7.07 15.39 1.44
C PHE A 151 -6.86 15.41 2.96
N ASN A 152 -5.91 16.21 3.44
CA ASN A 152 -5.56 16.37 4.85
C ASN A 152 -5.35 15.00 5.54
N TYR A 153 -4.53 14.13 4.95
CA TYR A 153 -4.18 12.84 5.56
C TYR A 153 -3.24 13.00 6.76
N GLY A 154 -2.57 14.15 6.89
CA GLY A 154 -1.81 14.54 8.08
C GLY A 154 -2.60 14.48 9.39
N ARG A 155 -3.93 14.59 9.34
CA ARG A 155 -4.80 14.43 10.52
C ARG A 155 -4.69 13.07 11.22
N TRP A 156 -4.13 12.06 10.56
CA TRP A 156 -3.94 10.71 11.10
C TRP A 156 -2.60 10.53 11.82
N ILE A 157 -1.77 11.57 11.84
CA ILE A 157 -0.51 11.62 12.57
C ILE A 157 -0.73 12.29 13.92
N THR A 158 -0.14 11.71 14.96
CA THR A 158 -0.25 12.19 16.34
C THR A 158 1.10 12.42 17.02
N ASP A 159 2.21 12.03 16.39
CA ASP A 159 3.56 12.13 16.96
C ASP A 159 4.36 13.36 16.49
N MET A 160 3.71 14.24 15.72
CA MET A 160 4.29 15.49 15.22
C MET A 160 3.42 16.68 15.62
N ASP A 161 4.07 17.80 15.96
CA ASP A 161 3.39 19.02 16.35
C ASP A 161 2.92 19.80 15.10
N SER A 162 1.61 20.03 15.01
CA SER A 162 0.95 20.70 13.88
C SER A 162 1.35 22.16 13.72
N THR A 163 2.06 22.72 14.69
CA THR A 163 2.53 24.11 14.70
C THR A 163 3.83 24.33 13.92
N THR A 164 4.54 23.26 13.54
CA THR A 164 5.87 23.35 12.90
C THR A 164 5.83 23.64 11.40
N GLY A 165 4.64 23.61 10.77
CA GLY A 165 4.49 23.73 9.31
C GLY A 165 4.96 22.50 8.54
N ASP A 166 5.34 21.42 9.23
CA ASP A 166 5.59 20.10 8.65
C ASP A 166 4.26 19.48 8.22
N SER A 167 4.22 18.87 7.03
CA SER A 167 3.03 18.20 6.53
C SER A 167 2.65 16.96 7.35
N GLY A 168 3.56 16.43 8.16
CA GLY A 168 3.37 15.19 8.89
C GLY A 168 3.77 13.94 8.09
N ILE A 169 4.08 14.08 6.80
CA ILE A 169 4.31 12.93 5.92
C ILE A 169 5.56 12.12 6.32
N ASN A 170 6.54 12.76 6.96
CA ASN A 170 7.75 12.13 7.50
C ASN A 170 7.61 11.68 8.97
N SER A 171 6.38 11.55 9.46
CA SER A 171 6.11 10.94 10.77
C SER A 171 6.57 9.49 10.81
N ILE A 172 7.08 9.05 11.98
CA ILE A 172 7.44 7.65 12.22
C ILE A 172 6.19 6.74 12.10
N GLN A 173 5.00 7.26 12.41
CA GLN A 173 3.74 6.54 12.28
C GLN A 173 3.35 6.25 10.82
N ASN A 174 3.92 6.99 9.86
CA ASN A 174 3.80 6.72 8.42
C ASN A 174 4.88 5.76 7.91
N GLY A 175 5.69 5.13 8.77
CA GLY A 175 6.82 4.31 8.36
C GLY A 175 6.79 2.88 8.86
N LEU A 176 7.45 1.98 8.13
CA LEU A 176 7.77 0.60 8.54
C LEU A 176 9.19 0.22 8.09
N VAL A 177 9.87 -0.69 8.79
CA VAL A 177 11.08 -1.34 8.27
C VAL A 177 10.71 -2.60 7.48
N LEU A 178 11.12 -2.65 6.22
CA LEU A 178 10.97 -3.81 5.33
C LEU A 178 12.33 -4.32 4.82
N GLN A 179 12.39 -5.58 4.36
CA GLN A 179 13.48 -6.03 3.50
C GLN A 179 13.35 -5.39 2.11
N GLY A 180 14.45 -5.07 1.44
CA GLY A 180 14.42 -4.35 0.15
C GLY A 180 13.50 -4.98 -0.91
N GLY A 181 13.52 -6.32 -1.08
CA GLY A 181 12.61 -6.99 -2.01
C GLY A 181 11.12 -6.86 -1.65
N LEU A 182 10.81 -6.81 -0.35
CA LEU A 182 9.43 -6.63 0.13
C LEU A 182 8.97 -5.16 0.04
N HIS A 183 9.89 -4.21 0.01
CA HIS A 183 9.57 -2.80 -0.22
C HIS A 183 8.98 -2.62 -1.62
N THR A 184 9.58 -3.23 -2.64
CA THR A 184 9.08 -3.18 -4.02
C THR A 184 7.65 -3.73 -4.13
N ASP A 185 7.38 -4.86 -3.48
CA ASP A 185 6.05 -5.47 -3.49
C ASP A 185 5.01 -4.65 -2.71
N PHE A 186 5.44 -4.03 -1.60
CA PHE A 186 4.60 -3.13 -0.82
C PHE A 186 4.21 -1.89 -1.62
N ASP A 187 5.17 -1.24 -2.30
CA ASP A 187 4.90 -0.07 -3.14
C ASP A 187 4.06 -0.40 -4.38
N ASN A 188 4.17 -1.62 -4.92
CA ASN A 188 3.28 -2.12 -5.99
C ASN A 188 1.93 -2.62 -5.47
N TYR A 189 1.66 -2.48 -4.17
CA TYR A 189 0.46 -2.98 -3.51
C TYR A 189 0.21 -4.49 -3.72
N LEU A 190 1.26 -5.30 -3.94
CA LEU A 190 1.12 -6.74 -4.11
C LEU A 190 0.73 -7.43 -2.81
N PHE A 191 1.04 -6.82 -1.67
CA PHE A 191 0.47 -7.18 -0.39
C PHE A 191 0.11 -5.94 0.42
N SER A 192 -0.72 -6.12 1.43
CA SER A 192 -1.02 -5.07 2.40
C SER A 192 -1.38 -5.67 3.76
N ILE A 193 -1.44 -4.81 4.78
CA ILE A 193 -1.81 -5.18 6.15
C ILE A 193 -3.21 -4.63 6.44
N ASN A 194 -4.12 -5.49 6.92
CA ASN A 194 -5.45 -5.08 7.37
C ASN A 194 -5.50 -4.98 8.90
N PRO A 195 -5.48 -3.76 9.50
CA PRO A 195 -5.55 -3.61 10.95
C PRO A 195 -6.92 -4.04 11.53
N ASP A 196 -7.98 -4.07 10.71
CA ASP A 196 -9.32 -4.49 11.14
C ASP A 196 -9.50 -6.02 11.13
N ASP A 197 -8.57 -6.76 10.53
CA ASP A 197 -8.48 -8.21 10.59
C ASP A 197 -7.27 -8.65 11.41
N GLY A 198 -7.09 -8.06 12.59
CA GLY A 198 -6.02 -8.41 13.52
C GLY A 198 -4.61 -8.13 12.98
N TYR A 199 -4.45 -7.16 12.09
CA TYR A 199 -3.20 -6.85 11.39
C TYR A 199 -2.70 -7.97 10.48
N LYS A 200 -3.62 -8.77 9.92
CA LYS A 200 -3.27 -9.80 8.96
C LYS A 200 -2.72 -9.20 7.66
N ILE A 201 -1.70 -9.85 7.14
CA ILE A 201 -1.09 -9.56 5.85
C ILE A 201 -1.85 -10.35 4.79
N THR A 202 -2.35 -9.64 3.77
CA THR A 202 -2.99 -10.24 2.58
C THR A 202 -2.08 -10.03 1.39
N TYR A 203 -1.73 -11.11 0.71
CA TYR A 203 -0.94 -11.10 -0.52
C TYR A 203 -1.87 -11.36 -1.72
N PHE A 204 -1.93 -10.40 -2.65
CA PHE A 204 -2.89 -10.35 -3.76
C PHE A 204 -2.40 -10.96 -5.08
N GLY A 205 -1.18 -11.52 -5.07
CA GLY A 205 -0.61 -12.36 -6.13
C GLY A 205 -0.06 -13.67 -5.54
N PRO A 206 0.65 -14.48 -6.34
CA PRO A 206 1.44 -15.58 -5.81
C PRO A 206 2.42 -15.04 -4.74
N ASP A 207 2.49 -15.70 -3.60
CA ASP A 207 3.30 -15.27 -2.46
C ASP A 207 4.63 -16.05 -2.39
N PRO A 208 5.73 -15.54 -2.98
CA PRO A 208 7.03 -16.21 -2.94
C PRO A 208 7.72 -16.12 -1.57
N PHE A 209 7.21 -15.29 -0.66
CA PHE A 209 7.85 -14.99 0.62
C PHE A 209 7.13 -15.63 1.82
N GLY A 210 5.98 -16.26 1.61
CA GLY A 210 5.15 -16.86 2.67
C GLY A 210 4.64 -15.81 3.65
N LEU A 211 4.25 -14.63 3.15
CA LEU A 211 3.68 -13.54 3.93
C LEU A 211 2.16 -13.64 4.14
N ASP A 212 1.42 -14.26 3.23
CA ASP A 212 -0.05 -14.32 3.30
C ASP A 212 -0.50 -14.99 4.60
N GLY A 213 -1.44 -14.35 5.30
CA GLY A 213 -1.97 -14.82 6.57
C GLY A 213 -1.08 -14.57 7.79
N ARG A 214 0.16 -14.08 7.62
CA ARG A 214 0.98 -13.64 8.74
C ARG A 214 0.39 -12.39 9.39
N ILE A 215 0.81 -12.11 10.61
CA ILE A 215 0.40 -10.92 11.36
C ILE A 215 1.56 -9.94 11.41
N LEU A 216 1.28 -8.65 11.17
CA LEU A 216 2.26 -7.57 11.33
C LEU A 216 2.88 -7.63 12.74
N ASP A 217 4.21 -7.54 12.80
CA ASP A 217 4.96 -7.68 14.05
C ASP A 217 4.48 -6.66 15.10
N PRO A 218 4.24 -7.08 16.35
CA PRO A 218 3.74 -6.18 17.39
C PRO A 218 4.69 -5.02 17.71
N VAL A 219 5.99 -5.11 17.40
CA VAL A 219 6.98 -4.08 17.73
C VAL A 219 6.59 -2.70 17.19
N CYS A 220 6.07 -2.63 15.96
CA CYS A 220 5.73 -1.36 15.32
C CYS A 220 4.34 -0.84 15.72
N ARG A 221 3.56 -1.61 16.49
CA ARG A 221 2.17 -1.32 16.86
C ARG A 221 1.93 -1.41 18.37
N ASN A 222 2.97 -1.19 19.17
CA ASN A 222 2.86 -1.13 20.62
C ASN A 222 1.95 0.05 21.03
N PRO A 223 0.82 -0.17 21.73
CA PRO A 223 -0.08 0.91 22.13
C PRO A 223 0.55 1.95 23.07
N GLN A 224 1.63 1.60 23.76
CA GLN A 224 2.36 2.50 24.66
C GLN A 224 3.43 3.33 23.94
N ASP A 225 3.72 3.03 22.67
CA ASP A 225 4.65 3.80 21.87
C ASP A 225 3.89 4.91 21.13
N PRO A 226 4.17 6.21 21.40
CA PRO A 226 3.53 7.29 20.65
C PRO A 226 3.86 7.25 19.16
N HIS A 227 4.96 6.62 18.76
CA HIS A 227 5.41 6.47 17.38
C HIS A 227 4.90 5.18 16.73
N ARG A 228 3.96 4.45 17.35
CA ARG A 228 3.34 3.27 16.74
C ARG A 228 2.77 3.60 15.37
N VAL A 229 2.83 2.63 14.47
CA VAL A 229 2.28 2.74 13.12
C VAL A 229 0.81 3.18 13.15
N SER A 230 0.44 4.07 12.23
CA SER A 230 -0.93 4.58 12.15
C SER A 230 -1.86 3.54 11.53
N ASP A 231 -2.85 3.08 12.30
CA ASP A 231 -3.88 2.16 11.81
C ASP A 231 -4.68 2.78 10.65
N ALA A 232 -4.87 4.10 10.65
CA ALA A 232 -5.57 4.79 9.56
C ALA A 232 -4.78 4.74 8.25
N LEU A 233 -3.45 4.87 8.31
CA LEU A 233 -2.58 4.73 7.14
C LEU A 233 -2.52 3.28 6.64
N LEU A 234 -2.50 2.30 7.54
CA LEU A 234 -2.60 0.88 7.16
C LEU A 234 -3.95 0.59 6.47
N ARG A 235 -5.07 1.10 6.99
CA ARG A 235 -6.38 0.99 6.34
C ARG A 235 -6.39 1.63 4.95
N TRP A 236 -5.81 2.82 4.84
CA TRP A 236 -5.68 3.50 3.55
C TRP A 236 -4.87 2.65 2.56
N HIS A 237 -3.71 2.13 2.97
CA HIS A 237 -2.89 1.27 2.12
C HIS A 237 -3.62 -0.01 1.71
N PHE A 238 -4.33 -0.64 2.65
CA PHE A 238 -5.14 -1.83 2.36
C PHE A 238 -6.26 -1.54 1.36
N ARG A 239 -6.93 -0.41 1.49
CA ARG A 239 -7.93 0.05 0.52
C ARG A 239 -7.33 0.22 -0.87
N GLN A 240 -6.18 0.87 -0.98
CA GLN A 240 -5.47 1.04 -2.25
C GLN A 240 -5.03 -0.30 -2.84
N ALA A 241 -4.58 -1.24 -2.03
CA ALA A 241 -4.21 -2.58 -2.49
C ALA A 241 -5.42 -3.40 -2.98
N VAL A 242 -6.55 -3.31 -2.29
CA VAL A 242 -7.80 -3.92 -2.78
C VAL A 242 -8.22 -3.30 -4.10
N LEU A 243 -8.24 -1.98 -4.24
CA LEU A 243 -8.60 -1.32 -5.49
C LEU A 243 -7.63 -1.70 -6.62
N ALA A 244 -6.32 -1.75 -6.32
CA ALA A 244 -5.30 -2.12 -7.29
C ALA A 244 -5.45 -3.55 -7.81
N ASN A 245 -5.69 -4.51 -6.92
CA ASN A 245 -5.65 -5.92 -7.30
C ASN A 245 -7.03 -6.48 -7.64
N MET A 246 -8.09 -5.97 -7.01
CA MET A 246 -9.40 -6.60 -7.04
C MET A 246 -10.40 -6.00 -8.00
N ARG A 247 -10.27 -4.72 -8.36
CA ARG A 247 -11.22 -4.03 -9.22
C ARG A 247 -11.02 -4.37 -10.69
N GLY A 248 -12.09 -4.76 -11.39
CA GLY A 248 -12.05 -4.98 -12.84
C GLY A 248 -10.92 -5.94 -13.22
N VAL A 249 -10.05 -5.57 -14.16
CA VAL A 249 -8.84 -6.34 -14.51
C VAL A 249 -7.65 -6.08 -13.57
N GLY A 250 -7.74 -5.06 -12.72
CA GLY A 250 -6.66 -4.60 -11.84
C GLY A 250 -5.88 -3.44 -12.44
N GLU A 251 -5.17 -2.73 -11.58
CA GLU A 251 -4.29 -1.63 -11.95
C GLU A 251 -2.92 -2.16 -12.43
N PRO A 252 -2.14 -1.37 -13.19
CA PRO A 252 -0.82 -1.80 -13.64
C PRO A 252 0.13 -2.17 -12.48
N ILE A 253 1.08 -3.05 -12.79
CA ILE A 253 2.30 -3.23 -12.00
C ILE A 253 3.41 -2.51 -12.74
N PHE A 254 4.19 -1.73 -11.99
CA PHE A 254 5.27 -0.96 -12.57
C PHE A 254 6.60 -1.67 -12.29
N GLU A 255 7.29 -2.02 -13.36
CA GLU A 255 8.67 -2.45 -13.32
C GLU A 255 9.61 -1.24 -13.25
N HIS A 256 10.77 -1.43 -12.66
CA HIS A 256 11.72 -0.35 -12.37
C HIS A 256 13.14 -0.67 -12.86
N ASP A 257 13.33 -1.82 -13.50
CA ASP A 257 14.58 -2.26 -14.12
C ASP A 257 14.70 -1.76 -15.57
N PHE A 258 14.68 -0.43 -15.74
CA PHE A 258 14.86 0.17 -17.06
C PHE A 258 16.26 -0.16 -17.63
N PRO A 259 16.38 -0.43 -18.95
CA PRO A 259 17.66 -0.70 -19.58
C PRO A 259 18.71 0.39 -19.31
N PRO A 260 20.00 0.05 -19.21
CA PRO A 260 21.06 1.04 -19.05
C PRO A 260 21.05 2.08 -20.19
N GLY A 261 21.11 3.36 -19.84
CA GLY A 261 21.07 4.47 -20.80
C GLY A 261 19.67 4.98 -21.15
N THR A 262 18.62 4.39 -20.58
CA THR A 262 17.24 4.84 -20.75
C THR A 262 16.99 6.17 -20.01
N ASP A 263 16.39 7.14 -20.72
CA ASP A 263 15.87 8.35 -20.09
C ASP A 263 14.55 8.01 -19.39
N MET A 264 14.64 7.76 -18.08
CA MET A 264 13.51 7.41 -17.23
C MET A 264 12.35 8.43 -17.31
N LEU A 265 12.64 9.74 -17.47
CA LEU A 265 11.58 10.74 -17.60
C LEU A 265 10.88 10.64 -18.96
N ALA A 266 11.62 10.30 -20.02
CA ALA A 266 11.04 10.04 -21.33
C ALA A 266 10.18 8.77 -21.32
N GLU A 267 10.61 7.70 -20.64
CA GLU A 267 9.82 6.48 -20.49
C GLU A 267 8.53 6.72 -19.72
N LEU A 268 8.58 7.35 -18.54
CA LEU A 268 7.39 7.67 -17.76
C LEU A 268 6.39 8.52 -18.55
N ARG A 269 6.87 9.47 -19.36
CA ARG A 269 6.01 10.28 -20.25
C ARG A 269 5.36 9.44 -21.36
N ASN A 270 6.00 8.37 -21.81
CA ASN A 270 5.49 7.50 -22.86
C ASN A 270 4.61 6.36 -22.32
N GLU A 271 4.52 6.18 -20.99
CA GLU A 271 3.60 5.23 -20.39
C GLU A 271 2.13 5.61 -20.67
N PRO A 272 1.22 4.63 -20.81
CA PRO A 272 -0.19 4.91 -21.05
C PRO A 272 -0.80 5.82 -19.98
N GLU A 273 -1.57 6.80 -20.43
CA GLU A 273 -2.41 7.63 -19.56
C GLU A 273 -3.46 6.78 -18.82
N PRO A 274 -3.86 7.15 -17.59
CA PRO A 274 -3.50 8.40 -16.88
C PRO A 274 -2.19 8.32 -16.07
N TYR A 275 -1.56 7.14 -15.97
CA TYR A 275 -0.51 6.89 -14.98
C TYR A 275 0.86 7.42 -15.38
N GLY A 276 1.18 7.46 -16.68
CA GLY A 276 2.45 7.99 -17.16
C GLY A 276 2.68 9.44 -16.75
N LYS A 277 1.69 10.31 -16.98
CA LYS A 277 1.74 11.71 -16.54
C LYS A 277 1.87 11.84 -15.02
N GLN A 278 1.06 11.10 -14.26
CA GLN A 278 1.09 11.16 -12.80
C GLN A 278 2.46 10.75 -12.25
N ARG A 279 3.02 9.65 -12.74
CA ARG A 279 4.35 9.16 -12.31
C ARG A 279 5.49 10.06 -12.79
N PHE A 280 5.38 10.63 -13.99
CA PHE A 280 6.31 11.64 -14.49
C PHE A 280 6.34 12.87 -13.58
N GLU A 281 5.18 13.41 -13.20
CA GLU A 281 5.07 14.58 -12.31
C GLU A 281 5.64 14.27 -10.92
N MET A 282 5.36 13.08 -10.37
CA MET A 282 5.95 12.60 -9.11
C MET A 282 7.48 12.52 -9.18
N GLU A 283 8.03 11.96 -10.26
CA GLU A 283 9.49 11.78 -10.43
C GLU A 283 10.18 13.14 -10.61
N LEU A 284 9.59 14.02 -11.41
CA LEU A 284 10.10 15.37 -11.61
C LEU A 284 10.09 16.16 -10.29
N PHE A 285 9.00 16.09 -9.53
CA PHE A 285 8.90 16.76 -8.23
C PHE A 285 9.92 16.23 -7.23
N SER A 286 10.10 14.91 -7.17
CA SER A 286 11.12 14.26 -6.33
C SER A 286 12.52 14.77 -6.67
N ARG A 287 12.89 14.82 -7.96
CA ARG A 287 14.19 15.33 -8.42
C ARG A 287 14.40 16.80 -8.07
N LEU A 288 13.39 17.65 -8.26
CA LEU A 288 13.47 19.07 -7.94
C LEU A 288 13.64 19.32 -6.43
N LYS A 289 12.89 18.60 -5.60
CA LYS A 289 12.98 18.68 -4.13
C LYS A 289 14.36 18.23 -3.63
N ASN A 290 14.91 17.18 -4.24
CA ASN A 290 16.23 16.63 -3.87
C ASN A 290 17.42 17.42 -4.46
N GLY A 291 17.22 18.18 -5.54
CA GLY A 291 18.25 18.97 -6.22
C GLY A 291 18.38 20.43 -5.76
N ALA A 292 17.47 20.94 -4.93
CA ALA A 292 17.51 22.33 -4.46
C ALA A 292 18.63 22.56 -3.42
N PRO A 293 19.50 23.59 -3.58
CA PRO A 293 20.50 23.93 -2.57
C PRO A 293 19.83 24.39 -1.27
N LYS A 294 20.27 23.82 -0.14
CA LYS A 294 19.77 24.15 1.20
C LYS A 294 20.04 25.64 1.49
N SER A 295 19.01 26.41 1.84
CA SER A 295 19.18 27.75 2.39
C SER A 295 19.84 27.63 3.77
N THR A 296 21.05 28.16 3.89
CA THR A 296 21.78 28.24 5.16
C THR A 296 21.03 29.19 6.10
N PRO A 297 20.77 28.83 7.37
CA PRO A 297 20.24 29.78 8.34
C PRO A 297 21.26 30.91 8.53
N GLN A 298 20.86 32.16 8.30
CA GLN A 298 21.68 33.32 8.62
C GLN A 298 21.94 33.32 10.14
N SER A 299 23.20 33.10 10.52
CA SER A 299 23.67 33.34 11.88
C SER A 299 23.44 34.81 12.23
N LYS A 300 22.52 35.08 13.15
CA LYS A 300 22.45 36.39 13.82
C LYS A 300 23.69 36.53 14.68
N ASN A 301 24.73 37.18 14.15
CA ASN A 301 25.81 37.71 14.96
C ASN A 301 25.24 38.84 15.82
N SER A 302 25.05 38.60 17.12
CA SER A 302 25.00 39.66 18.11
C SER A 302 26.40 40.24 18.25
N ILE A 303 26.56 41.49 17.83
CA ILE A 303 27.71 42.32 18.21
C ILE A 303 27.30 43.07 19.47
N ARG A 304 28.19 43.04 20.47
CA ARG A 304 28.12 43.80 21.72
C ARG A 304 28.08 45.30 21.50
#